data_AF-A0A6G0HWN2-F1
#
_entry.id   AF-A0A6G0HWN2-F1
#
_cell.length_a   1.000
_cell.length_b   1.000
_cell.length_c   1.000
_cell.angle_alpha   90.00
_cell.angle_beta   90.00
_cell.angle_gamma   90.00
#
_symmetry.space_group_name_H-M   'P 1'
#
loop_
_entity.id
_entity.type
_entity.pdbx_description
1 polymer ?
#
loop_
_entity_poly.entity_id
_entity_poly.type
_entity_poly.pdbx_seq_one_letter_code
_entity_poly.pdbx_strand_id
1 'polypeptide(L)'
;MSDQDLDHDDQKPKGVFFTLLADGNWLYRKAKYKNAIDAYTKALTLKPDDRTCLVGRSRCYLKTDQYENALEDAETSLVEDKTYVEGLYQKAEALYYMGEFEFALVFYHRGQNLRPQIEKFRLGIQKAQEAIENSVGSPSSVKLEIKGDLSFFQEDQERAQPITQLGEFDSDKKFLENLLKDQGLVKGRTKSGEQMQDVIQSCLISVDTCTEFLNQMTPFCPRGRESKHMQQKCSKPQHNAPSEPTHLLLKSLDGIDAELASGNAEESLKKAEEVMKIVQEWSEKEVPTKKEVLGRLHSCIGNALVELGDMDKALDHHQKDLDLAKQCKLPDAMSRALENIGRIFAQTGRISQAIEFWEKKIPLVCGGLEKAWLFHEIGWCYMELSYHDEARD
;
A
#
# COMPACT_ATOMS: atom_id res chain seq x y z
N MET A 1 -9.72 69.17 19.56
CA MET A 1 -11.14 68.81 19.51
C MET A 1 -11.19 67.55 18.66
N SER A 2 -10.94 66.39 19.30
CA SER A 2 -11.95 65.56 20.00
C SER A 2 -12.66 64.68 18.97
N ASP A 3 -12.32 63.39 18.90
CA ASP A 3 -13.07 62.30 19.55
C ASP A 3 -14.40 62.08 18.79
N GLN A 4 -14.88 60.90 18.40
CA GLN A 4 -14.62 59.52 18.79
C GLN A 4 -15.63 58.66 17.98
N ASP A 5 -15.29 57.39 17.75
CA ASP A 5 -16.20 56.24 17.66
C ASP A 5 -17.17 56.14 16.45
N LEU A 6 -17.25 55.04 15.71
CA LEU A 6 -17.28 53.64 16.14
C LEU A 6 -16.68 52.72 15.06
N ASP A 7 -15.51 52.16 15.34
CA ASP A 7 -15.09 50.90 14.74
C ASP A 7 -16.12 49.83 15.12
N HIS A 8 -16.89 49.38 14.14
CA HIS A 8 -17.86 48.30 14.32
C HIS A 8 -17.11 46.97 14.33
N ASP A 9 -16.55 46.65 15.49
CA ASP A 9 -16.32 45.32 16.07
C ASP A 9 -16.18 44.18 15.05
N ASP A 10 -14.93 43.94 14.63
CA ASP A 10 -14.48 42.81 13.80
C ASP A 10 -14.50 41.47 14.59
N GLN A 11 -15.46 41.31 15.51
CA GLN A 11 -15.70 40.11 16.31
C GLN A 11 -16.97 39.38 15.87
N LYS A 12 -16.90 38.68 14.73
CA LYS A 12 -17.53 37.35 14.59
C LYS A 12 -17.00 36.67 13.32
N PRO A 13 -16.63 35.36 13.35
CA PRO A 13 -17.35 34.37 14.14
C PRO A 13 -16.52 33.16 14.63
N LYS A 14 -15.73 33.32 15.70
CA LYS A 14 -15.26 32.11 16.43
C LYS A 14 -16.46 31.28 16.91
N GLY A 15 -17.56 31.94 17.28
CA GLY A 15 -18.81 31.28 17.69
C GLY A 15 -19.51 30.48 16.59
N VAL A 16 -19.52 30.94 15.33
CA VAL A 16 -20.32 30.26 14.27
C VAL A 16 -19.77 28.88 13.97
N PHE A 17 -18.45 28.72 13.91
CA PHE A 17 -17.82 27.41 13.76
C PHE A 17 -18.24 26.45 14.89
N PHE A 18 -18.12 26.88 16.16
CA PHE A 18 -18.51 26.05 17.29
C PHE A 18 -20.01 25.75 17.31
N THR A 19 -20.87 26.67 16.86
CA THR A 19 -22.30 26.40 16.73
C THR A 19 -22.60 25.38 15.63
N LEU A 20 -21.91 25.43 14.49
CA LEU A 20 -22.09 24.46 13.40
C LEU A 20 -21.57 23.07 13.79
N LEU A 21 -20.43 23.00 14.49
CA LEU A 21 -19.91 21.76 15.06
C LEU A 21 -20.87 21.17 16.11
N ALA A 22 -21.43 22.01 16.98
CA ALA A 22 -22.41 21.57 17.97
C ALA A 22 -23.71 21.10 17.30
N ASP A 23 -24.17 21.81 16.26
CA ASP A 23 -25.36 21.46 15.47
C ASP A 23 -25.16 20.13 14.73
N GLY A 24 -24.02 19.92 14.07
CA GLY A 24 -23.67 18.64 13.45
C GLY A 24 -23.67 17.48 14.44
N ASN A 25 -23.09 17.67 15.63
CA ASN A 25 -23.12 16.68 16.71
C ASN A 25 -24.54 16.41 17.22
N TRP A 26 -25.37 17.45 17.34
CA TRP A 26 -26.75 17.32 17.76
C TRP A 26 -27.61 16.58 16.73
N LEU A 27 -27.46 16.93 15.44
CA LEU A 27 -28.13 16.28 14.31
C LEU A 27 -27.73 14.80 14.19
N TYR A 28 -26.45 14.49 14.40
CA TYR A 28 -25.95 13.11 14.44
C TYR A 28 -26.65 12.29 15.53
N ARG A 29 -26.76 12.85 16.76
CA ARG A 29 -27.49 12.20 17.87
C ARG A 29 -28.99 12.02 17.59
N LYS A 30 -29.57 12.86 16.73
CA LYS A 30 -30.95 12.72 16.25
C LYS A 30 -31.10 11.79 15.04
N ALA A 31 -30.04 11.09 14.65
CA ALA A 31 -29.98 10.21 13.48
C ALA A 31 -30.30 10.91 12.14
N LYS A 32 -30.19 12.25 12.10
CA LYS A 32 -30.38 13.05 10.87
C LYS A 32 -29.04 13.22 10.16
N TYR A 33 -28.50 12.12 9.64
CA TYR A 33 -27.13 12.05 9.14
C TYR A 33 -26.85 12.97 7.95
N LYS A 34 -27.77 13.07 6.98
CA LYS A 34 -27.62 13.97 5.83
C LYS A 34 -27.49 15.44 6.25
N ASN A 35 -28.38 15.90 7.14
CA ASN A 35 -28.31 17.27 7.65
C ASN A 35 -27.04 17.49 8.50
N ALA A 36 -26.59 16.46 9.23
CA ALA A 36 -25.34 16.54 10.00
C ALA A 36 -24.13 16.70 9.06
N ILE A 37 -24.09 15.99 7.93
CA ILE A 37 -23.07 16.14 6.89
C ILE A 37 -23.04 17.58 6.37
N ASP A 38 -24.20 18.18 6.11
CA ASP A 38 -24.29 19.58 5.65
C ASP A 38 -23.74 20.55 6.72
N ALA A 39 -24.08 20.34 7.98
CA ALA A 39 -23.59 21.16 9.09
C ALA A 39 -22.07 21.05 9.27
N TYR A 40 -21.52 19.83 9.23
CA TYR A 40 -20.07 19.61 9.27
C TYR A 40 -19.35 20.18 8.05
N THR A 41 -19.94 20.05 6.87
CA THR A 41 -19.37 20.62 5.63
C THR A 41 -19.30 22.14 5.73
N LYS A 42 -20.35 22.80 6.22
CA LYS A 42 -20.32 24.25 6.52
C LYS A 42 -19.30 24.62 7.61
N ALA A 43 -19.08 23.75 8.61
CA ALA A 43 -18.04 23.98 9.60
C ALA A 43 -16.63 23.87 8.97
N LEU A 44 -16.42 22.91 8.08
CA LEU A 44 -15.17 22.68 7.37
C LEU A 44 -14.87 23.78 6.33
N THR A 45 -15.88 24.44 5.75
CA THR A 45 -15.63 25.64 4.92
C THR A 45 -15.03 26.80 5.72
N LEU A 46 -15.26 26.85 7.05
CA LEU A 46 -14.67 27.85 7.93
C LEU A 46 -13.31 27.43 8.46
N LYS A 47 -13.13 26.13 8.75
CA LYS A 47 -11.89 25.52 9.20
C LYS A 47 -11.67 24.16 8.52
N PRO A 48 -10.95 24.13 7.39
CA PRO A 48 -10.77 22.92 6.59
C PRO A 48 -10.08 21.77 7.34
N ASP A 49 -9.15 22.10 8.23
CA ASP A 49 -8.27 21.11 8.87
C ASP A 49 -8.77 20.64 10.26
N ASP A 50 -10.03 20.95 10.62
CA ASP A 50 -10.56 20.55 11.92
C ASP A 50 -10.84 19.05 11.97
N ARG A 51 -9.96 18.32 12.65
CA ARG A 51 -10.00 16.86 12.82
C ARG A 51 -11.30 16.37 13.45
N THR A 52 -11.92 17.16 14.33
CA THR A 52 -13.17 16.77 15.02
C THR A 52 -14.35 16.80 14.04
N CYS A 53 -14.43 17.85 13.21
CA CYS A 53 -15.41 17.96 12.14
C CYS A 53 -15.24 16.85 11.09
N LEU A 54 -13.99 16.56 10.67
CA LEU A 54 -13.69 15.48 9.73
C LEU A 54 -14.14 14.11 10.26
N VAL A 55 -13.78 13.77 11.50
CA VAL A 55 -14.25 12.52 12.14
C VAL A 55 -15.77 12.52 12.31
N GLY A 56 -16.37 13.65 12.70
CA GLY A 56 -17.82 13.79 12.84
C GLY A 56 -18.56 13.56 11.52
N ARG A 57 -18.03 14.08 10.41
CA ARG A 57 -18.59 13.90 9.07
C ARG A 57 -18.38 12.48 8.54
N SER A 58 -17.19 11.91 8.73
CA SER A 58 -16.90 10.50 8.42
C SER A 58 -17.88 9.52 9.10
N ARG A 59 -18.21 9.75 10.38
CA ARG A 59 -19.23 8.96 11.09
C ARG A 59 -20.59 9.03 10.43
N CYS A 60 -20.98 10.20 9.94
CA CYS A 60 -22.24 10.38 9.24
C CYS A 60 -22.22 9.64 7.90
N TYR A 61 -21.11 9.71 7.17
CA TYR A 61 -20.93 9.01 5.90
C TYR A 61 -21.06 7.50 6.06
N LEU A 62 -20.47 6.90 7.11
CA LEU A 62 -20.69 5.49 7.45
C LEU A 62 -22.15 5.13 7.67
N LYS A 63 -22.95 6.03 8.26
CA LYS A 63 -24.39 5.79 8.49
C LYS A 63 -25.26 6.01 7.26
N THR A 64 -24.67 6.56 6.19
CA THR A 64 -25.34 6.78 4.90
C THR A 64 -24.74 5.93 3.78
N ASP A 65 -23.96 4.90 4.13
CA ASP A 65 -23.31 3.94 3.21
C ASP A 65 -22.35 4.59 2.19
N GLN A 66 -21.76 5.74 2.54
CA GLN A 66 -20.74 6.43 1.72
C GLN A 66 -19.35 6.14 2.28
N TYR A 67 -18.88 4.90 2.12
CA TYR A 67 -17.69 4.42 2.83
C TYR A 67 -16.39 5.07 2.33
N GLU A 68 -16.29 5.37 1.04
CA GLU A 68 -15.13 6.02 0.42
C GLU A 68 -14.94 7.44 0.99
N ASN A 69 -16.02 8.23 1.04
CA ASN A 69 -16.00 9.58 1.64
C ASN A 69 -15.68 9.52 3.14
N ALA A 70 -16.15 8.47 3.83
CA ALA A 70 -15.83 8.26 5.24
C ALA A 70 -14.33 7.97 5.44
N LEU A 71 -13.72 7.18 4.56
CA LEU A 71 -12.30 6.88 4.59
C LEU A 71 -11.45 8.13 4.33
N GLU A 72 -11.79 8.89 3.29
CA GLU A 72 -11.08 10.13 2.93
C GLU A 72 -11.07 11.15 4.09
N ASP A 73 -12.22 11.40 4.71
CA ASP A 73 -12.31 12.27 5.89
C ASP A 73 -11.48 11.75 7.08
N ALA A 74 -11.48 10.43 7.29
CA ALA A 74 -10.71 9.81 8.37
C ALA A 74 -9.19 9.91 8.11
N GLU A 75 -8.75 9.73 6.87
CA GLU A 75 -7.35 9.89 6.46
C GLU A 75 -6.89 11.34 6.58
N THR A 76 -7.71 12.28 6.12
CA THR A 76 -7.45 13.72 6.23
C THR A 76 -7.29 14.12 7.70
N SER A 77 -8.11 13.55 8.60
CA SER A 77 -8.00 13.82 10.05
C SER A 77 -6.67 13.36 10.68
N LEU A 78 -5.93 12.47 10.02
CA LEU A 78 -4.68 11.87 10.48
C LEU A 78 -3.42 12.47 9.83
N VAL A 79 -3.57 13.36 8.83
CA VAL A 79 -2.43 13.98 8.12
C VAL A 79 -1.54 14.75 9.10
N GLU A 80 -2.15 15.62 9.91
CA GLU A 80 -1.44 16.45 10.88
C GLU A 80 -1.00 15.68 12.14
N ASP A 81 -1.80 14.70 12.56
CA ASP A 81 -1.53 13.90 13.76
C ASP A 81 -1.90 12.44 13.54
N LYS A 82 -0.87 11.67 13.22
CA LYS A 82 -0.96 10.22 12.99
C LYS A 82 -1.26 9.43 14.26
N THR A 83 -1.30 10.07 15.43
CA THR A 83 -1.62 9.46 16.73
C THR A 83 -3.02 9.84 17.22
N TYR A 84 -3.77 10.60 16.42
CA TYR A 84 -5.14 11.00 16.77
C TYR A 84 -6.07 9.78 16.85
N VAL A 85 -6.41 9.42 18.08
CA VAL A 85 -7.07 8.14 18.43
C VAL A 85 -8.45 8.01 17.77
N GLU A 86 -9.26 9.08 17.78
CA GLU A 86 -10.60 9.05 17.19
C GLU A 86 -10.54 8.95 15.66
N GLY A 87 -9.53 9.56 15.02
CA GLY A 87 -9.28 9.42 13.58
C GLY A 87 -8.83 8.01 13.20
N LEU A 88 -7.93 7.40 13.98
CA LEU A 88 -7.49 6.02 13.78
C LEU A 88 -8.66 5.04 13.90
N TYR A 89 -9.49 5.21 14.93
CA TYR A 89 -10.69 4.41 15.10
C TYR A 89 -11.65 4.58 13.92
N GLN A 90 -11.87 5.82 13.49
CA GLN A 90 -12.79 6.11 12.40
C GLN A 90 -12.29 5.56 11.06
N LYS A 91 -10.98 5.59 10.80
CA LYS A 91 -10.35 4.96 9.63
C LYS A 91 -10.53 3.44 9.65
N ALA A 92 -10.31 2.81 10.81
CA ALA A 92 -10.49 1.37 10.98
C ALA A 92 -11.95 0.95 10.73
N GLU A 93 -12.93 1.72 11.22
CA GLU A 93 -14.35 1.47 10.95
C GLU A 93 -14.67 1.63 9.46
N ALA A 94 -14.17 2.65 8.78
CA ALA A 94 -14.38 2.82 7.35
C ALA A 94 -13.85 1.65 6.52
N LEU A 95 -12.61 1.21 6.79
CA LEU A 95 -12.03 0.02 6.15
C LEU A 95 -12.83 -1.25 6.46
N TYR A 96 -13.29 -1.41 7.69
CA TYR A 96 -14.13 -2.55 8.08
C TYR A 96 -15.43 -2.61 7.28
N TYR A 97 -16.13 -1.48 7.12
CA TYR A 97 -17.37 -1.40 6.33
C TYR A 97 -17.13 -1.56 4.81
N MET A 98 -15.92 -1.25 4.32
CA MET A 98 -15.51 -1.54 2.94
C MET A 98 -15.17 -3.02 2.70
N GLY A 99 -15.05 -3.83 3.76
CA GLY A 99 -14.62 -5.25 3.67
C GLY A 99 -13.10 -5.44 3.66
N GLU A 100 -12.33 -4.39 3.91
CA GLU A 100 -10.86 -4.41 4.03
C GLU A 100 -10.46 -4.83 5.45
N PHE A 101 -10.83 -6.05 5.86
CA PHE A 101 -10.75 -6.47 7.27
C PHE A 101 -9.31 -6.52 7.82
N GLU A 102 -8.33 -6.91 7.00
CA GLU A 102 -6.92 -6.98 7.38
C GLU A 102 -6.36 -5.58 7.66
N PHE A 103 -6.69 -4.61 6.81
CA PHE A 103 -6.28 -3.22 7.01
C PHE A 103 -7.00 -2.61 8.22
N ALA A 104 -8.30 -2.87 8.38
CA ALA A 104 -9.04 -2.45 9.56
C ALA A 104 -8.38 -2.97 10.85
N LEU A 105 -7.98 -4.25 10.87
CA LEU A 105 -7.31 -4.90 12.00
C LEU A 105 -6.00 -4.19 12.38
N VAL A 106 -5.17 -3.82 11.40
CA VAL A 106 -3.93 -3.05 11.63
C VAL A 106 -4.22 -1.73 12.35
N PHE A 107 -5.22 -0.96 11.88
CA PHE A 107 -5.55 0.32 12.50
C PHE A 107 -6.22 0.17 13.87
N TYR A 108 -7.01 -0.89 14.10
CA TYR A 108 -7.54 -1.17 15.43
C TYR A 108 -6.42 -1.51 16.43
N HIS A 109 -5.44 -2.34 16.06
CA HIS A 109 -4.29 -2.63 16.91
C HIS A 109 -3.43 -1.39 17.18
N ARG A 110 -3.20 -0.56 16.15
CA ARG A 110 -2.47 0.70 16.32
C ARG A 110 -3.15 1.63 17.34
N GLY A 111 -4.48 1.76 17.26
CA GLY A 111 -5.25 2.52 18.23
C GLY A 111 -5.22 1.90 19.64
N GLN A 112 -5.30 0.57 19.73
CA GLN A 112 -5.20 -0.14 21.00
C GLN A 112 -3.82 0.06 21.66
N ASN A 113 -2.73 0.02 20.89
CA ASN A 113 -1.38 0.26 21.41
C ASN A 113 -1.23 1.69 21.97
N LEU A 114 -1.87 2.68 21.35
CA LEU A 114 -1.86 4.06 21.86
C LEU A 114 -2.73 4.25 23.10
N ARG A 115 -3.89 3.58 23.15
CA ARG A 115 -4.85 3.67 24.26
C ARG A 115 -5.51 2.29 24.53
N PRO A 116 -4.87 1.42 25.33
CA PRO A 116 -5.40 0.08 25.61
C PRO A 116 -6.74 0.07 26.35
N GLN A 117 -7.05 1.15 27.08
CA GLN A 117 -8.27 1.29 27.89
C GLN A 117 -9.54 1.53 27.06
N ILE A 118 -9.41 1.89 25.78
CA ILE A 118 -10.57 2.15 24.93
C ILE A 118 -11.10 0.83 24.38
N GLU A 119 -12.22 0.37 24.93
CA GLU A 119 -12.83 -0.90 24.58
C GLU A 119 -13.24 -1.03 23.11
N LYS A 120 -13.53 0.09 22.44
CA LYS A 120 -13.93 0.10 21.02
C LYS A 120 -12.88 -0.54 20.11
N PHE A 121 -11.59 -0.38 20.40
CA PHE A 121 -10.53 -1.02 19.61
C PHE A 121 -10.52 -2.54 19.80
N ARG A 122 -10.65 -2.99 21.06
CA ARG A 122 -10.73 -4.42 21.39
C ARG A 122 -11.91 -5.09 20.67
N LEU A 123 -13.07 -4.42 20.67
CA LEU A 123 -14.26 -4.89 19.96
C LEU A 123 -14.06 -4.88 18.43
N GLY A 124 -13.42 -3.84 17.89
CA GLY A 124 -13.08 -3.76 16.47
C GLY A 124 -12.15 -4.88 16.00
N ILE A 125 -11.12 -5.20 16.80
CA ILE A 125 -10.20 -6.33 16.56
C ILE A 125 -10.98 -7.64 16.51
N GLN A 126 -11.81 -7.90 17.52
CA GLN A 126 -12.61 -9.12 17.57
C GLN A 126 -13.52 -9.25 16.34
N LYS A 127 -14.24 -8.17 15.98
CA LYS A 127 -15.12 -8.16 14.80
C LYS A 127 -14.35 -8.41 13.50
N ALA A 128 -13.21 -7.74 13.32
CA ALA A 128 -12.39 -7.89 12.12
C ALA A 128 -11.82 -9.30 12.01
N GLN A 129 -11.34 -9.87 13.12
CA GLN A 129 -10.81 -11.23 13.16
C GLN A 129 -11.90 -12.28 12.90
N GLU A 130 -13.07 -12.15 13.53
CA GLU A 130 -14.22 -13.02 13.24
C GLU A 130 -14.65 -12.92 11.77
N ALA A 131 -14.64 -11.72 11.18
CA ALA A 131 -14.96 -11.52 9.77
C ALA A 131 -13.95 -12.22 8.84
N ILE A 132 -12.66 -12.15 9.14
CA ILE A 132 -11.60 -12.86 8.41
C ILE A 132 -11.76 -14.38 8.57
N GLU A 133 -11.92 -14.86 9.81
CA GLU A 133 -12.09 -16.29 10.10
C GLU A 133 -13.34 -16.88 9.43
N ASN A 134 -14.44 -16.12 9.37
CA ASN A 134 -15.65 -16.55 8.66
C ASN A 134 -15.46 -16.54 7.13
N SER A 135 -14.61 -15.65 6.60
CA SER A 135 -14.36 -15.54 5.16
C SER A 135 -13.37 -16.61 4.66
N VAL A 136 -12.34 -16.92 5.45
CA VAL A 136 -11.22 -17.81 5.06
C VAL A 136 -11.34 -19.21 5.69
N GLY A 137 -12.04 -19.34 6.82
CA GLY A 137 -12.10 -20.55 7.64
C GLY A 137 -11.04 -20.56 8.76
N SER A 138 -11.24 -21.40 9.79
CA SER A 138 -10.27 -21.55 10.88
C SER A 138 -8.96 -22.17 10.36
N PRO A 139 -7.78 -21.68 10.78
CA PRO A 139 -6.47 -22.24 10.40
C PRO A 139 -6.32 -23.74 10.74
N SER A 140 -7.12 -24.24 11.67
CA SER A 140 -7.11 -25.64 12.12
C SER A 140 -7.59 -26.64 11.06
N SER A 141 -8.21 -26.18 9.97
CA SER A 141 -8.64 -27.03 8.86
C SER A 141 -7.49 -27.42 7.91
N VAL A 142 -6.33 -26.75 7.99
CA VAL A 142 -5.13 -27.06 7.20
C VAL A 142 -4.11 -27.77 8.08
N LYS A 143 -4.15 -29.11 8.12
CA LYS A 143 -3.04 -29.91 8.67
C LYS A 143 -1.85 -29.83 7.73
N LEU A 144 -0.90 -28.94 8.02
CA LEU A 144 0.41 -28.96 7.39
C LEU A 144 1.18 -30.18 7.93
N GLU A 145 1.10 -31.31 7.23
CA GLU A 145 1.95 -32.47 7.50
C GLU A 145 3.33 -32.23 6.88
N ILE A 146 4.33 -32.03 7.74
CA ILE A 146 5.74 -31.99 7.33
C ILE A 146 6.17 -33.44 7.03
N LYS A 147 6.11 -33.84 5.75
CA LYS A 147 6.52 -35.17 5.28
C LYS A 147 8.00 -35.26 4.89
N GLY A 148 8.73 -34.14 4.94
CA GLY A 148 10.15 -34.09 4.64
C GLY A 148 11.00 -34.37 5.88
N ASP A 149 12.10 -35.08 5.68
CA ASP A 149 13.11 -35.26 6.72
C ASP A 149 13.72 -33.90 7.09
N LEU A 150 13.51 -33.48 8.34
CA LEU A 150 14.02 -32.23 8.90
C LEU A 150 15.45 -32.38 9.43
N SER A 151 16.09 -33.55 9.26
CA SER A 151 17.50 -33.77 9.60
C SER A 151 18.44 -32.77 8.90
N PHE A 152 18.06 -32.29 7.72
CA PHE A 152 18.75 -31.21 7.01
C PHE A 152 18.83 -29.90 7.82
N PHE A 153 17.82 -29.59 8.65
CA PHE A 153 17.83 -28.40 9.51
C PHE A 153 18.58 -28.58 10.83
N GLN A 154 18.95 -29.82 11.19
CA GLN A 154 19.69 -30.09 12.42
C GLN A 154 21.20 -29.94 12.24
N GLU A 155 21.75 -30.17 11.05
CA GLU A 155 23.19 -29.97 10.79
C GLU A 155 23.54 -28.51 10.44
N ASP A 156 22.59 -27.72 9.96
CA ASP A 156 22.82 -26.32 9.55
C ASP A 156 22.63 -25.27 10.67
N GLN A 157 22.24 -25.66 11.89
CA GLN A 157 22.22 -24.72 13.03
C GLN A 157 23.62 -24.23 13.42
N GLU A 158 24.70 -24.95 13.07
CA GLU A 158 26.08 -24.52 13.29
C GLU A 158 26.70 -23.81 12.06
N ARG A 159 26.01 -23.78 10.90
CA ARG A 159 26.50 -23.15 9.65
C ARG A 159 25.55 -22.11 9.04
N ALA A 160 24.57 -21.63 9.79
CA ALA A 160 23.88 -20.40 9.44
C ALA A 160 24.84 -19.21 9.60
N GLN A 161 25.75 -19.02 8.64
CA GLN A 161 26.34 -17.71 8.44
C GLN A 161 25.25 -16.79 7.89
N PRO A 162 25.04 -15.62 8.51
CA PRO A 162 24.13 -14.62 7.98
C PRO A 162 24.57 -14.25 6.57
N ILE A 163 23.59 -13.92 5.72
CA ILE A 163 23.82 -13.19 4.48
C ILE A 163 24.83 -12.08 4.78
N THR A 164 25.91 -12.03 4.00
CA THR A 164 27.20 -11.35 4.29
C THR A 164 27.15 -9.86 4.66
N GLN A 165 25.98 -9.23 4.74
CA GLN A 165 25.76 -7.88 5.30
C GLN A 165 25.37 -7.88 6.79
N LEU A 166 24.75 -8.93 7.33
CA LEU A 166 24.45 -8.99 8.77
C LEU A 166 25.72 -9.15 9.63
N GLY A 167 26.74 -9.83 9.09
CA GLY A 167 28.03 -10.00 9.76
C GLY A 167 28.81 -8.70 9.96
N GLU A 168 28.58 -7.69 9.10
CA GLU A 168 29.19 -6.36 9.24
C GLU A 168 28.56 -5.61 10.43
N PHE A 169 27.23 -5.59 10.54
CA PHE A 169 26.53 -4.94 11.66
C PHE A 169 26.81 -5.59 13.03
N ASP A 170 26.95 -6.91 13.10
CA ASP A 170 27.31 -7.60 14.34
C ASP A 170 28.74 -7.28 14.80
N SER A 171 29.67 -7.12 13.85
CA SER A 171 31.05 -6.72 14.13
C SER A 171 31.13 -5.25 14.56
N ASP A 172 30.36 -4.37 13.92
CA ASP A 172 30.25 -2.96 14.24
C ASP A 172 29.58 -2.74 15.59
N LYS A 173 28.52 -3.50 15.90
CA LYS A 173 27.86 -3.49 17.20
C LYS A 173 28.82 -3.88 18.32
N LYS A 174 29.55 -4.99 18.16
CA LYS A 174 30.57 -5.42 19.15
C LYS A 174 31.70 -4.41 19.29
N PHE A 175 32.11 -3.76 18.21
CA PHE A 175 33.10 -2.68 18.24
C PHE A 175 32.60 -1.50 19.07
N LEU A 176 31.38 -1.01 18.80
CA LEU A 176 30.75 0.10 19.51
C LEU A 176 30.50 -0.22 21.00
N GLU A 177 30.05 -1.43 21.33
CA GLU A 177 29.88 -1.90 22.71
C GLU A 177 31.20 -1.99 23.48
N ASN A 178 32.29 -2.36 22.81
CA ASN A 178 33.63 -2.37 23.41
C ASN A 178 34.18 -0.96 23.59
N LEU A 179 33.86 -0.05 22.67
CA LEU A 179 34.23 1.37 22.75
C LEU A 179 33.58 2.06 23.96
N LEU A 180 32.35 1.65 24.33
CA LEU A 180 31.64 2.09 25.53
C LEU A 180 32.26 1.59 26.85
N LYS A 181 33.13 0.58 26.82
CA LYS A 181 33.82 0.08 28.02
C LYS A 181 35.08 0.88 28.35
N ASP A 182 35.59 1.68 27.40
CA ASP A 182 36.73 2.56 27.64
C ASP A 182 36.31 3.84 28.39
N GLN A 183 36.57 3.86 29.70
CA GLN A 183 36.20 4.99 30.57
C GLN A 183 36.92 6.31 30.22
N GLY A 184 38.04 6.26 29.50
CA GLY A 184 38.76 7.44 29.03
C GLY A 184 38.08 8.07 27.82
N LEU A 185 37.62 7.23 26.89
CA LEU A 185 36.96 7.67 25.67
C LEU A 185 35.52 8.17 25.92
N VAL A 186 34.76 7.47 26.77
CA VAL A 186 33.35 7.77 27.10
C VAL A 186 33.19 9.14 27.75
N LYS A 187 34.20 9.62 28.50
CA LYS A 187 34.22 10.96 29.11
C LYS A 187 34.72 12.05 28.16
N GLY A 188 35.20 11.67 26.98
CA GLY A 188 35.71 12.58 25.96
C GLY A 188 34.60 13.31 25.20
N ARG A 189 34.95 14.44 24.58
CA ARG A 189 34.05 15.16 23.66
C ARG A 189 34.59 15.10 22.24
N THR A 190 33.69 15.04 21.27
CA THR A 190 34.02 15.20 19.85
C THR A 190 34.51 16.62 19.57
N LYS A 191 35.08 16.85 18.38
CA LYS A 191 35.46 18.20 17.93
C LYS A 191 34.25 19.14 17.82
N SER A 192 33.04 18.60 17.64
CA SER A 192 31.75 19.30 17.64
C SER A 192 31.20 19.58 19.05
N GLY A 193 31.83 19.07 20.11
CA GLY A 193 31.45 19.32 21.50
C GLY A 193 30.45 18.34 22.11
N GLU A 194 30.02 17.33 21.34
CA GLU A 194 29.12 16.25 21.76
C GLU A 194 29.88 15.26 22.66
N GLN A 195 29.20 14.67 23.64
CA GLN A 195 29.84 13.63 24.44
C GLN A 195 29.99 12.38 23.58
N MET A 196 31.18 11.79 23.59
CA MET A 196 31.48 10.60 22.81
C MET A 196 30.54 9.45 23.19
N GLN A 197 30.13 9.37 24.47
CA GLN A 197 29.13 8.42 24.95
C GLN A 197 27.80 8.51 24.18
N ASP A 198 27.27 9.71 23.99
CA ASP A 198 25.97 9.93 23.36
C ASP A 198 26.03 9.58 21.86
N VAL A 199 27.16 9.86 21.21
CA VAL A 199 27.41 9.52 19.81
C VAL A 199 27.47 8.00 19.63
N ILE A 200 28.25 7.30 20.45
CA ILE A 200 28.36 5.84 20.38
C ILE A 200 27.00 5.17 20.67
N GLN A 201 26.25 5.68 21.64
CA GLN A 201 24.93 5.16 21.99
C GLN A 201 23.90 5.40 20.87
N SER A 202 23.95 6.56 20.20
CA SER A 202 23.14 6.84 19.01
C SER A 202 23.47 5.90 17.86
N CYS A 203 24.76 5.59 17.64
CA CYS A 203 25.18 4.63 16.63
C CYS A 203 24.70 3.21 16.95
N LEU A 204 24.75 2.79 18.22
CA LEU A 204 24.20 1.49 18.63
C LEU A 204 22.70 1.38 18.39
N ILE A 205 21.93 2.42 18.74
CA ILE A 205 20.48 2.47 18.47
C ILE A 205 20.21 2.37 16.97
N SER A 206 21.00 3.04 16.14
CA SER A 206 20.88 2.94 14.68
C SER A 206 21.15 1.53 14.17
N VAL A 207 22.21 0.87 14.67
CA VAL A 207 22.57 -0.51 14.30
C VAL A 207 21.47 -1.49 14.75
N ASP A 208 20.93 -1.33 15.96
CA ASP A 208 19.83 -2.15 16.47
C ASP A 208 18.56 -1.96 15.64
N THR A 209 18.23 -0.71 15.27
CA THR A 209 17.06 -0.40 14.43
C THR A 209 17.20 -1.00 13.03
N CYS A 210 18.40 -0.93 12.44
CA CYS A 210 18.70 -1.58 11.16
C CYS A 210 18.63 -3.11 11.26
N THR A 211 19.10 -3.69 12.37
CA THR A 211 19.05 -5.14 12.63
C THR A 211 17.62 -5.62 12.82
N GLU A 212 16.78 -4.89 13.56
CA GLU A 212 15.35 -5.17 13.70
C GLU A 212 14.60 -5.03 12.37
N PHE A 213 14.92 -4.01 11.56
CA PHE A 213 14.36 -3.84 10.23
C PHE A 213 14.74 -5.00 9.30
N LEU A 214 16.00 -5.46 9.33
CA LEU A 214 16.48 -6.62 8.57
C LEU A 214 15.84 -7.94 9.05
N ASN A 215 15.64 -8.11 10.37
CA ASN A 215 14.96 -9.29 10.94
C ASN A 215 13.44 -9.29 10.64
N GLN A 216 12.84 -8.12 10.47
CA GLN A 216 11.47 -8.00 9.95
C GLN A 216 11.41 -8.29 8.44
N MET A 217 12.53 -8.08 7.75
CA MET A 217 12.73 -8.34 6.31
C MET A 217 13.33 -9.72 6.01
N THR A 218 13.37 -10.69 6.95
CA THR A 218 13.70 -12.09 6.63
C THR A 218 12.45 -12.90 6.30
N PRO A 219 12.00 -12.97 5.04
CA PRO A 219 11.33 -14.13 4.53
C PRO A 219 12.37 -15.22 4.26
N PHE A 220 12.02 -16.45 4.63
CA PHE A 220 12.60 -17.63 4.01
C PHE A 220 12.67 -17.41 2.48
N CYS A 221 13.88 -17.42 1.94
CA CYS A 221 14.10 -17.58 0.50
C CYS A 221 15.04 -18.77 0.31
N PRO A 222 14.53 -19.98 0.06
CA PRO A 222 15.15 -20.82 -0.94
C PRO A 222 14.71 -20.27 -2.31
N ARG A 223 15.70 -19.98 -3.17
CA ARG A 223 15.47 -19.73 -4.60
C ARG A 223 14.45 -20.74 -5.16
N GLY A 224 13.30 -20.22 -5.56
CA GLY A 224 12.22 -21.02 -6.13
C GLY A 224 10.93 -20.22 -6.13
N ARG A 225 10.70 -19.49 -7.23
CA ARG A 225 9.40 -18.97 -7.69
C ARG A 225 8.35 -18.72 -6.61
N GLU A 226 8.30 -17.50 -6.10
CA GLU A 226 7.03 -16.86 -5.71
C GLU A 226 7.04 -15.42 -6.20
N SER A 227 6.84 -15.24 -7.51
CA SER A 227 6.32 -13.97 -8.04
C SER A 227 4.85 -13.89 -7.61
N LYS A 228 4.59 -13.60 -6.33
CA LYS A 228 3.30 -13.07 -5.91
C LYS A 228 3.22 -11.67 -6.48
N HIS A 229 2.69 -11.59 -7.71
CA HIS A 229 2.25 -10.36 -8.31
C HIS A 229 1.47 -9.58 -7.25
N MET A 230 2.00 -8.40 -6.90
CA MET A 230 1.26 -7.40 -6.17
C MET A 230 0.01 -7.09 -6.98
N GLN A 231 -1.13 -7.68 -6.60
CA GLN A 231 -2.42 -7.15 -6.99
C GLN A 231 -2.54 -5.78 -6.33
N GLN A 232 -2.13 -4.75 -7.08
CA GLN A 232 -2.52 -3.39 -6.82
C GLN A 232 -4.05 -3.34 -6.73
N LYS A 233 -4.56 -3.07 -5.54
CA LYS A 233 -5.86 -2.41 -5.39
C LYS A 233 -5.71 -0.99 -5.93
N CYS A 234 -5.83 -0.85 -7.25
CA CYS A 234 -6.09 0.42 -7.88
C CYS A 234 -7.59 0.57 -8.13
N SER A 235 -8.05 1.79 -7.91
CA SER A 235 -9.41 2.31 -7.92
C SER A 235 -10.31 1.70 -8.99
N LYS A 236 -11.47 1.14 -8.61
CA LYS A 236 -12.49 0.71 -9.57
C LYS A 236 -12.92 1.91 -10.42
N PRO A 237 -12.83 1.86 -11.77
CA PRO A 237 -13.50 2.85 -12.60
C PRO A 237 -15.00 2.66 -12.42
N GLN A 238 -15.72 3.75 -12.13
CA GLN A 238 -17.17 3.76 -12.18
C GLN A 238 -17.62 3.49 -13.63
N HIS A 239 -18.05 2.26 -13.92
CA HIS A 239 -18.85 1.99 -15.10
C HIS A 239 -19.98 1.01 -14.79
N ASN A 240 -21.08 1.23 -15.51
CA ASN A 240 -22.40 0.63 -15.38
C ASN A 240 -22.38 -0.90 -15.19
N ALA A 241 -23.43 -1.43 -14.56
CA ALA A 241 -23.64 -2.85 -14.33
C ALA A 241 -23.30 -3.68 -15.60
N PRO A 242 -22.39 -4.67 -15.50
CA PRO A 242 -21.90 -5.40 -16.67
C PRO A 242 -23.05 -6.16 -17.34
N SER A 243 -23.13 -6.08 -18.67
CA SER A 243 -23.97 -6.95 -19.50
C SER A 243 -23.54 -8.42 -19.35
N GLU A 244 -24.45 -9.37 -19.57
CA GLU A 244 -24.21 -10.82 -19.45
C GLU A 244 -22.89 -11.31 -20.10
N PRO A 245 -22.47 -10.82 -21.29
CA PRO A 245 -21.17 -11.16 -21.89
C PRO A 245 -19.96 -10.62 -21.11
N THR A 246 -20.06 -9.41 -20.55
CA THR A 246 -18.97 -8.80 -19.78
C THR A 246 -18.75 -9.49 -18.42
N HIS A 247 -19.80 -10.04 -17.82
CA HIS A 247 -19.68 -10.86 -16.60
C HIS A 247 -18.99 -12.20 -16.88
N LEU A 248 -19.34 -12.88 -17.98
CA LEU A 248 -18.67 -14.10 -18.42
C LEU A 248 -17.18 -13.86 -18.73
N LEU A 249 -16.89 -12.71 -19.33
CA LEU A 249 -15.53 -12.31 -19.64
C LEU A 249 -14.70 -12.03 -18.39
N LEU A 250 -15.25 -11.33 -17.40
CA LEU A 250 -14.56 -11.07 -16.14
C LEU A 250 -14.21 -12.37 -15.41
N LYS A 251 -15.17 -13.31 -15.35
CA LYS A 251 -14.94 -14.65 -14.78
C LYS A 251 -13.85 -15.42 -15.53
N SER A 252 -13.77 -15.24 -16.85
CA SER A 252 -12.74 -15.89 -17.68
C SER A 252 -11.35 -15.30 -17.41
N LEU A 253 -11.26 -13.97 -17.22
CA LEU A 253 -10.01 -13.30 -16.81
C LEU A 253 -9.54 -13.76 -15.42
N ASP A 254 -10.45 -13.83 -14.44
CA ASP A 254 -10.12 -14.33 -13.09
C ASP A 254 -9.60 -15.79 -13.15
N GLY A 255 -10.17 -16.60 -14.03
CA GLY A 255 -9.71 -17.96 -14.28
C GLY A 255 -8.31 -18.03 -14.90
N ILE A 256 -7.95 -17.10 -15.80
CA ILE A 256 -6.62 -17.01 -16.41
C ILE A 256 -5.57 -16.64 -15.35
N ASP A 257 -5.88 -15.66 -14.51
CA ASP A 257 -4.99 -15.19 -13.45
C ASP A 257 -4.78 -16.28 -12.38
N ALA A 258 -5.83 -17.05 -12.05
CA ALA A 258 -5.73 -18.18 -11.13
C ALA A 258 -4.83 -19.30 -11.65
N GLU A 259 -4.89 -19.62 -12.95
CA GLU A 259 -3.98 -20.62 -13.56
C GLU A 259 -2.54 -20.14 -13.60
N LEU A 260 -2.32 -18.84 -13.81
CA LEU A 260 -0.97 -18.28 -13.76
C LEU A 260 -0.41 -18.37 -12.33
N ALA A 261 -1.22 -18.04 -11.33
CA ALA A 261 -0.85 -18.11 -9.92
C ALA A 261 -0.59 -19.55 -9.43
N SER A 262 -1.25 -20.56 -10.03
CA SER A 262 -1.00 -21.97 -9.74
C SER A 262 0.26 -22.53 -10.41
N GLY A 263 0.96 -21.71 -11.21
CA GLY A 263 2.17 -22.09 -11.95
C GLY A 263 1.89 -22.74 -13.31
N ASN A 264 0.64 -22.79 -13.76
CA ASN A 264 0.24 -23.38 -15.03
C ASN A 264 0.28 -22.34 -16.17
N ALA A 265 1.47 -21.82 -16.48
CA ALA A 265 1.64 -20.75 -17.46
C ALA A 265 1.15 -21.12 -18.87
N GLU A 266 1.34 -22.38 -19.32
CA GLU A 266 0.87 -22.85 -20.64
C GLU A 266 -0.66 -22.82 -20.76
N GLU A 267 -1.37 -23.27 -19.71
CA GLU A 267 -2.83 -23.30 -19.70
C GLU A 267 -3.42 -21.89 -19.56
N SER A 268 -2.77 -21.03 -18.76
CA SER A 268 -3.11 -19.61 -18.67
C SER A 268 -2.99 -18.92 -20.02
N LEU A 269 -1.89 -19.15 -20.74
CA LEU A 269 -1.67 -18.63 -22.10
C LEU A 269 -2.77 -19.10 -23.06
N LYS A 270 -3.05 -20.40 -23.09
CA LYS A 270 -4.07 -20.97 -23.97
C LYS A 270 -5.46 -20.39 -23.71
N LYS A 271 -5.87 -20.30 -22.44
CA LYS A 271 -7.16 -19.67 -22.05
C LYS A 271 -7.21 -18.21 -22.47
N ALA A 272 -6.13 -17.46 -22.28
CA ALA A 272 -6.07 -16.05 -22.66
C ALA A 272 -6.18 -15.86 -24.18
N GLU A 273 -5.54 -16.71 -24.98
CA GLU A 273 -5.66 -16.70 -26.45
C GLU A 273 -7.07 -17.07 -26.94
N GLU A 274 -7.73 -18.04 -26.30
CA GLU A 274 -9.12 -18.42 -26.60
C GLU A 274 -10.08 -17.25 -26.34
N VAL A 275 -9.97 -16.61 -25.17
CA VAL A 275 -10.80 -15.43 -24.84
C VAL A 275 -10.48 -14.27 -25.79
N MET A 276 -9.22 -14.08 -26.18
CA MET A 276 -8.83 -13.04 -27.13
C MET A 276 -9.50 -13.21 -28.50
N LYS A 277 -9.58 -14.44 -29.02
CA LYS A 277 -10.28 -14.72 -30.29
C LYS A 277 -11.76 -14.34 -30.20
N ILE A 278 -12.43 -14.71 -29.10
CA ILE A 278 -13.84 -14.37 -28.86
C ILE A 278 -14.05 -12.86 -28.83
N VAL A 279 -13.21 -12.12 -28.09
CA VAL A 279 -13.32 -10.66 -27.96
C VAL A 279 -13.03 -9.94 -29.27
N GLN A 280 -12.12 -10.48 -30.10
CA GLN A 280 -11.81 -9.90 -31.40
C GLN A 280 -13.00 -9.94 -32.35
N GLU A 281 -13.81 -11.00 -32.30
CA GLU A 281 -15.02 -11.17 -33.13
C GLU A 281 -16.15 -10.20 -32.74
N TRP A 282 -16.16 -9.66 -31.52
CA TRP A 282 -17.20 -8.73 -31.08
C TRP A 282 -17.09 -7.36 -31.76
N SER A 283 -18.20 -6.74 -32.09
CA SER A 283 -18.20 -5.38 -32.64
C SER A 283 -17.95 -4.34 -31.52
N GLU A 284 -17.32 -3.22 -31.86
CA GLU A 284 -17.15 -2.09 -30.91
C GLU A 284 -18.49 -1.51 -30.42
N LYS A 285 -19.60 -1.82 -31.11
CA LYS A 285 -20.95 -1.42 -30.73
C LYS A 285 -21.57 -2.32 -29.64
N GLU A 286 -21.13 -3.57 -29.54
CA GLU A 286 -21.65 -4.54 -28.56
C GLU A 286 -20.94 -4.42 -27.20
N VAL A 287 -19.64 -4.08 -27.22
CA VAL A 287 -18.84 -3.91 -26.00
C VAL A 287 -18.00 -2.63 -26.09
N PRO A 288 -18.49 -1.51 -25.52
CA PRO A 288 -17.76 -0.25 -25.48
C PRO A 288 -16.39 -0.35 -24.79
N THR A 289 -16.23 -1.33 -23.90
CA THR A 289 -14.98 -1.61 -23.16
C THR A 289 -14.06 -2.61 -23.87
N LYS A 290 -14.32 -2.95 -25.14
CA LYS A 290 -13.53 -3.94 -25.91
C LYS A 290 -12.02 -3.69 -25.84
N LYS A 291 -11.60 -2.43 -26.01
CA LYS A 291 -10.18 -2.05 -26.00
C LYS A 291 -9.52 -2.23 -24.63
N GLU A 292 -10.24 -1.94 -23.56
CA GLU A 292 -9.77 -2.17 -22.19
C GLU A 292 -9.60 -3.67 -21.92
N VAL A 293 -10.57 -4.48 -22.33
CA VAL A 293 -10.52 -5.94 -22.21
C VAL A 293 -9.34 -6.52 -22.99
N LEU A 294 -9.11 -6.06 -24.22
CA LEU A 294 -7.96 -6.48 -25.02
C LEU A 294 -6.62 -6.13 -24.37
N GLY A 295 -6.52 -4.96 -23.72
CA GLY A 295 -5.34 -4.58 -22.94
C GLY A 295 -5.07 -5.56 -21.79
N ARG A 296 -6.10 -5.89 -21.00
CA ARG A 296 -5.99 -6.87 -19.91
C ARG A 296 -5.56 -8.24 -20.42
N LEU A 297 -6.14 -8.72 -21.52
CA LEU A 297 -5.76 -10.00 -22.12
C LEU A 297 -4.31 -10.01 -22.62
N HIS A 298 -3.84 -8.92 -23.24
CA HIS A 298 -2.44 -8.78 -23.62
C HIS A 298 -1.51 -8.80 -22.40
N SER A 299 -1.92 -8.24 -21.26
CA SER A 299 -1.16 -8.37 -20.02
C SER A 299 -1.07 -9.79 -19.50
N CYS A 300 -2.18 -10.54 -19.49
CA CYS A 300 -2.18 -11.92 -19.01
C CYS A 300 -1.30 -12.81 -19.90
N ILE A 301 -1.40 -12.64 -21.23
CA ILE A 301 -0.54 -13.33 -22.20
C ILE A 301 0.93 -12.96 -21.98
N GLY A 302 1.23 -11.67 -21.80
CA GLY A 302 2.60 -11.21 -21.54
C GLY A 302 3.19 -11.84 -20.29
N ASN A 303 2.45 -11.86 -19.18
CA ASN A 303 2.89 -12.49 -17.93
C ASN A 303 3.11 -14.01 -18.09
N ALA A 304 2.20 -14.70 -18.79
CA ALA A 304 2.36 -16.13 -19.06
C ALA A 304 3.61 -16.41 -19.90
N LEU A 305 3.91 -15.58 -20.89
CA LEU A 305 5.11 -15.70 -21.72
C LEU A 305 6.40 -15.42 -20.94
N VAL A 306 6.38 -14.49 -19.97
CA VAL A 306 7.50 -14.28 -19.03
C VAL A 306 7.79 -15.55 -18.25
N GLU A 307 6.75 -16.20 -17.69
CA GLU A 307 6.92 -17.46 -16.94
C GLU A 307 7.41 -18.63 -17.83
N LEU A 308 7.05 -18.62 -19.11
CA LEU A 308 7.55 -19.56 -20.12
C LEU A 308 8.96 -19.21 -20.64
N GLY A 309 9.48 -18.03 -20.31
CA GLY A 309 10.81 -17.55 -20.72
C GLY A 309 10.88 -16.91 -22.10
N ASP A 310 9.76 -16.68 -22.78
CA ASP A 310 9.72 -16.01 -24.09
C ASP A 310 9.59 -14.49 -23.92
N MET A 311 10.72 -13.86 -23.55
CA MET A 311 10.78 -12.44 -23.20
C MET A 311 10.46 -11.51 -24.38
N ASP A 312 10.79 -11.90 -25.61
CA ASP A 312 10.58 -11.06 -26.80
C ASP A 312 9.09 -10.95 -27.13
N LYS A 313 8.35 -12.08 -27.10
CA LYS A 313 6.90 -12.04 -27.30
C LYS A 313 6.18 -11.40 -26.12
N ALA A 314 6.64 -11.65 -24.90
CA ALA A 314 6.08 -10.99 -23.71
C ALA A 314 6.14 -9.46 -23.84
N LEU A 315 7.28 -8.94 -24.32
CA LEU A 315 7.47 -7.51 -24.53
C LEU A 315 6.52 -6.94 -25.60
N ASP A 316 6.34 -7.63 -26.73
CA ASP A 316 5.38 -7.23 -27.76
C ASP A 316 3.93 -7.15 -27.20
N HIS A 317 3.56 -8.12 -26.37
CA HIS A 317 2.24 -8.13 -25.73
C HIS A 317 2.07 -7.01 -24.69
N HIS A 318 3.04 -6.76 -23.83
CA HIS A 318 2.95 -5.63 -22.90
C HIS A 318 3.02 -4.26 -23.60
N GLN A 319 3.69 -4.15 -24.74
CA GLN A 319 3.68 -2.94 -25.56
C GLN A 319 2.29 -2.67 -26.15
N LYS A 320 1.61 -3.71 -26.64
CA LYS A 320 0.21 -3.60 -27.12
C LYS A 320 -0.75 -3.20 -26.01
N ASP A 321 -0.58 -3.75 -24.82
CA ASP A 321 -1.34 -3.35 -23.63
C ASP A 321 -1.12 -1.86 -23.27
N LEU A 322 0.14 -1.40 -23.27
CA LEU A 322 0.47 0.01 -23.06
C LEU A 322 -0.19 0.92 -24.11
N ASP A 323 -0.18 0.51 -25.38
CA ASP A 323 -0.76 1.30 -26.47
C ASP A 323 -2.29 1.37 -26.39
N LEU A 324 -2.94 0.27 -25.98
CA LEU A 324 -4.38 0.25 -25.70
C LEU A 324 -4.73 1.09 -24.47
N ALA A 325 -3.95 0.98 -23.39
CA ALA A 325 -4.13 1.79 -22.20
C ALA A 325 -4.03 3.29 -22.50
N LYS A 326 -3.06 3.71 -23.34
CA LYS A 326 -2.91 5.08 -23.85
C LYS A 326 -4.13 5.54 -24.66
N GLN A 327 -4.62 4.70 -25.57
CA GLN A 327 -5.83 5.01 -26.36
C GLN A 327 -7.06 5.20 -25.46
N CYS A 328 -7.20 4.37 -24.43
CA CYS A 328 -8.31 4.42 -23.47
C CYS A 328 -8.12 5.46 -22.36
N LYS A 329 -6.94 6.08 -22.24
CA LYS A 329 -6.56 7.04 -21.19
C LYS A 329 -6.73 6.46 -19.78
N LEU A 330 -6.34 5.20 -19.58
CA LEU A 330 -6.45 4.49 -18.30
C LEU A 330 -5.11 4.51 -17.56
N PRO A 331 -4.92 5.36 -16.53
CA PRO A 331 -3.64 5.50 -15.84
C PRO A 331 -3.19 4.20 -15.16
N ASP A 332 -4.10 3.46 -14.54
CA ASP A 332 -3.79 2.20 -13.84
C ASP A 332 -3.28 1.13 -14.82
N ALA A 333 -3.91 1.03 -15.99
CA ALA A 333 -3.47 0.10 -17.04
C ALA A 333 -2.12 0.52 -17.66
N MET A 334 -1.88 1.83 -17.82
CA MET A 334 -0.57 2.32 -18.25
C MET A 334 0.52 2.01 -17.21
N SER A 335 0.23 2.23 -15.93
CA SER A 335 1.13 1.94 -14.82
C SER A 335 1.55 0.46 -14.79
N ARG A 336 0.56 -0.44 -14.88
CA ARG A 336 0.75 -1.90 -14.95
C ARG A 336 1.60 -2.31 -16.16
N ALA A 337 1.32 -1.76 -17.35
CA ALA A 337 2.06 -2.09 -18.56
C ALA A 337 3.52 -1.63 -18.50
N LEU A 338 3.78 -0.41 -18.02
CA LEU A 338 5.14 0.14 -17.84
C LEU A 338 5.94 -0.68 -16.83
N GLU A 339 5.31 -1.12 -15.74
CA GLU A 339 5.95 -1.99 -14.74
C GLU A 339 6.43 -3.31 -15.35
N ASN A 340 5.55 -4.01 -16.07
CA ASN A 340 5.87 -5.30 -16.69
C ASN A 340 6.96 -5.16 -17.76
N ILE A 341 6.91 -4.10 -18.58
CA ILE A 341 7.97 -3.82 -19.56
C ILE A 341 9.32 -3.58 -18.87
N GLY A 342 9.34 -2.76 -17.81
CA GLY A 342 10.57 -2.50 -17.05
C GLY A 342 11.14 -3.77 -16.41
N ARG A 343 10.29 -4.65 -15.86
CA ARG A 343 10.70 -5.96 -15.32
C ARG A 343 11.37 -6.85 -16.38
N ILE A 344 10.82 -6.90 -17.60
CA ILE A 344 11.41 -7.68 -18.70
C ILE A 344 12.76 -7.11 -19.11
N PHE A 345 12.89 -5.78 -19.22
CA PHE A 345 14.18 -5.15 -19.52
C PHE A 345 15.22 -5.42 -18.43
N ALA A 346 14.83 -5.36 -17.15
CA ALA A 346 15.70 -5.71 -16.03
C ALA A 346 16.15 -7.18 -16.09
N GLN A 347 15.21 -8.12 -16.30
CA GLN A 347 15.51 -9.55 -16.42
C GLN A 347 16.39 -9.88 -17.63
N THR A 348 16.28 -9.12 -18.73
CA THR A 348 17.13 -9.29 -19.92
C THR A 348 18.48 -8.55 -19.82
N GLY A 349 18.79 -7.94 -18.67
CA GLY A 349 20.04 -7.21 -18.43
C GLY A 349 20.13 -5.84 -19.10
N ARG A 350 19.03 -5.35 -19.67
CA ARG A 350 18.93 -4.03 -20.33
C ARG A 350 18.49 -2.98 -19.31
N ILE A 351 19.31 -2.81 -18.29
CA ILE A 351 18.99 -2.04 -17.07
C ILE A 351 18.63 -0.57 -17.39
N SER A 352 19.35 0.09 -18.30
CA SER A 352 19.06 1.49 -18.68
C SER A 352 17.66 1.67 -19.28
N GLN A 353 17.17 0.68 -20.04
CA GLN A 353 15.82 0.71 -20.59
C GLN A 353 14.78 0.45 -19.50
N ALA A 354 15.07 -0.43 -18.53
CA ALA A 354 14.18 -0.68 -17.40
C ALA A 354 13.90 0.61 -16.61
N ILE A 355 14.96 1.38 -16.31
CA ILE A 355 14.87 2.67 -15.64
C ILE A 355 13.99 3.64 -16.43
N GLU A 356 14.22 3.80 -17.73
CA GLU A 356 13.43 4.73 -18.57
C GLU A 356 11.91 4.43 -18.52
N PHE A 357 11.54 3.14 -18.50
CA PHE A 357 10.14 2.73 -18.43
C PHE A 357 9.55 2.91 -17.03
N TRP A 358 10.33 2.67 -15.97
CA TRP A 358 9.91 2.90 -14.60
C TRP A 358 9.82 4.39 -14.23
N GLU A 359 10.68 5.25 -14.79
CA GLU A 359 10.58 6.70 -14.64
C GLU A 359 9.29 7.24 -15.28
N LYS A 360 8.90 6.70 -16.44
CA LYS A 360 7.59 7.02 -17.06
C LYS A 360 6.41 6.59 -16.20
N LYS A 361 6.59 5.60 -15.30
CA LYS A 361 5.55 5.13 -14.37
C LYS A 361 5.37 6.08 -13.18
N ILE A 362 6.42 6.76 -12.72
CA ILE A 362 6.40 7.64 -11.53
C ILE A 362 5.17 8.58 -11.46
N PRO A 363 4.79 9.34 -12.51
CA PRO A 363 3.66 10.27 -12.44
C PRO A 363 2.29 9.56 -12.39
N LEU A 364 2.22 8.26 -12.64
CA LEU A 364 0.99 7.46 -12.63
C LEU A 364 0.75 6.78 -11.27
N VAL A 365 1.72 6.82 -10.37
CA VAL A 365 1.66 6.16 -9.06
C VAL A 365 1.02 7.08 -8.02
N CYS A 366 -0.13 6.68 -7.49
CA CYS A 366 -0.85 7.44 -6.46
C CYS A 366 -0.50 7.01 -5.02
N GLY A 367 0.07 5.81 -4.82
CA GLY A 367 0.31 5.20 -3.50
C GLY A 367 1.75 5.33 -2.99
N GLY A 368 1.93 5.68 -1.72
CA GLY A 368 3.26 5.82 -1.10
C GLY A 368 4.07 4.52 -1.07
N LEU A 369 3.41 3.37 -0.88
CA LEU A 369 4.06 2.05 -0.90
C LEU A 369 4.53 1.67 -2.30
N GLU A 370 3.67 1.83 -3.30
CA GLU A 370 4.01 1.56 -4.70
C GLU A 370 5.15 2.46 -5.17
N LYS A 371 5.15 3.73 -4.74
CA LYS A 371 6.21 4.68 -5.05
C LYS A 371 7.54 4.29 -4.40
N ALA A 372 7.51 3.85 -3.13
CA ALA A 372 8.69 3.36 -2.43
C ALA A 372 9.28 2.12 -3.11
N TRP A 373 8.43 1.18 -3.54
CA TRP A 373 8.88 -0.01 -4.27
C TRP A 373 9.45 0.35 -5.65
N LEU A 374 8.80 1.26 -6.38
CA LEU A 374 9.31 1.75 -7.66
C LEU A 374 10.71 2.40 -7.52
N PHE A 375 10.91 3.22 -6.50
CA PHE A 375 12.21 3.82 -6.23
C PHE A 375 13.25 2.80 -5.78
N HIS A 376 12.84 1.77 -5.02
CA HIS A 376 13.73 0.67 -4.67
C HIS A 376 14.22 -0.07 -5.92
N GLU A 377 13.33 -0.41 -6.85
CA GLU A 377 13.68 -1.10 -8.10
C GLU A 377 14.59 -0.23 -9.00
N ILE A 378 14.29 1.06 -9.13
CA ILE A 378 15.13 2.03 -9.86
C ILE A 378 16.51 2.17 -9.19
N GLY A 379 16.55 2.31 -7.85
CA GLY A 379 17.78 2.42 -7.07
C GLY A 379 18.67 1.17 -7.21
N TRP A 380 18.07 -0.03 -7.18
CA TRP A 380 18.78 -1.28 -7.45
C TRP A 380 19.41 -1.28 -8.85
N CYS A 381 18.66 -0.82 -9.86
CA CYS A 381 19.16 -0.70 -11.22
C CYS A 381 20.32 0.31 -11.36
N TYR A 382 20.28 1.44 -10.65
CA TYR A 382 21.39 2.40 -10.63
C TYR A 382 22.63 1.85 -9.93
N MET A 383 22.48 1.07 -8.86
CA MET A 383 23.60 0.37 -8.20
C MET A 383 24.26 -0.63 -9.15
N GLU A 384 23.48 -1.41 -9.89
CA GLU A 384 23.98 -2.39 -10.86
C GLU A 384 24.74 -1.70 -12.02
N LEU A 385 24.34 -0.48 -12.40
CA LEU A 385 25.01 0.32 -13.43
C LEU A 385 26.23 1.11 -12.93
N SER A 386 26.61 0.99 -11.64
CA SER A 386 27.73 1.74 -11.01
C SER A 386 27.58 3.28 -11.04
N TYR A 387 26.35 3.79 -11.16
CA TYR A 387 26.03 5.22 -11.04
C TYR A 387 25.67 5.53 -9.59
N HIS A 388 26.70 5.71 -8.75
CA HIS A 388 26.55 5.91 -7.31
C HIS A 388 25.95 7.27 -6.92
N ASP A 389 26.00 8.26 -7.81
CA ASP A 389 25.52 9.62 -7.52
C ASP A 389 24.01 9.77 -7.79
N GLU A 390 23.47 9.18 -8.86
CA GLU A 390 22.02 9.22 -9.16
C GLU A 390 21.16 8.31 -8.27
N ALA A 391 21.74 7.27 -7.65
CA ALA A 391 20.99 6.38 -6.73
C ALA A 391 20.61 7.04 -5.39
N ARG A 392 21.15 8.23 -5.11
CA ARG A 392 21.04 8.90 -3.80
C ARG A 392 19.89 9.90 -3.71
N ASP A 393 19.44 10.44 -4.83
CA ASP A 393 18.41 11.48 -4.94
C ASP A 393 17.04 10.86 -5.28
#